data_AF-A0A2V1BBZ2-F1
#
_entry.id   AF-A0A2V1BBZ2-F1
#
_cell.length_a   1.000
_cell.length_b   1.000
_cell.length_c   1.000
_cell.angle_alpha   90.00
_cell.angle_beta   90.00
_cell.angle_gamma   90.00
#
_symmetry.space_group_name_H-M   'P 1'
#
loop_
_entity.id
_entity.type
_entity.pdbx_description
1 polymer ?
#
loop_
_entity_poly.entity_id
_entity_poly.type
_entity_poly.pdbx_seq_one_letter_code
_entity_poly.pdbx_strand_id
1 'polypeptide(L)' 'ERVFILAAYIINRYITFQTFLGIYTGDIVEDFLLEHLLPIYNLFLSPRLVVILDNASIEYTYNRDSI' A
#
# COMPACT_ATOMS: atom_id res chain seq x y z
N GLU A 1 -7.20 -7.16 20.06
CA GLU A 1 -7.36 -6.93 18.60
C GLU A 1 -5.98 -6.76 17.98
N ARG A 2 -5.82 -7.09 16.68
CA ARG A 2 -4.57 -6.86 15.94
C ARG A 2 -4.69 -5.53 15.18
N VAL A 3 -3.66 -4.69 15.30
CA VAL A 3 -3.54 -3.45 14.51
C VAL A 3 -2.60 -3.75 13.35
N PHE A 4 -3.03 -3.42 12.14
CA PHE A 4 -2.21 -3.53 10.93
C PHE A 4 -1.70 -2.14 10.54
N ILE A 5 -0.50 -2.12 9.95
CA ILE A 5 0.16 -0.91 9.48
C ILE A 5 0.60 -1.15 8.03
N LEU A 6 0.06 -0.34 7.12
CA LEU A 6 0.55 -0.19 5.76
C LEU A 6 1.40 1.08 5.73
N ALA A 7 2.66 0.97 5.35
CA ALA A 7 3.57 2.09 5.33
C ALA A 7 4.37 2.12 4.03
N ALA A 8 4.54 3.32 3.47
CA ALA A 8 5.30 3.57 2.28
C ALA A 8 6.51 4.45 2.58
N TYR A 9 7.65 4.07 2.01
CA TYR A 9 8.93 4.75 2.17
C TYR A 9 9.60 4.89 0.81
N ILE A 10 10.35 5.98 0.61
CA ILE A 10 11.36 6.07 -0.44
C ILE A 10 12.75 5.92 0.19
N ILE A 11 13.77 5.79 -0.65
CA ILE A 11 15.17 5.79 -0.20
C ILE A 11 15.40 7.04 0.68
N ASN A 12 15.80 6.79 1.93
CA ASN A 12 16.12 7.80 2.96
C ASN A 12 14.96 8.70 3.42
N ARG A 13 13.70 8.47 3.03
CA ARG A 13 12.56 9.26 3.55
C ARG A 13 11.30 8.44 3.69
N TYR A 14 10.55 8.74 4.74
CA TYR A 14 9.20 8.26 4.94
C TYR A 14 8.21 9.05 4.06
N ILE A 15 7.18 8.37 3.55
CA ILE A 15 6.14 8.97 2.71
C ILE A 15 4.83 9.10 3.48
N THR A 16 4.19 7.97 3.76
CA THR A 16 2.83 7.91 4.31
C THR A 16 2.56 6.54 4.93
N PHE A 17 1.50 6.45 5.72
CA PHE A 17 1.05 5.24 6.37
C PHE A 17 -0.46 5.27 6.58
N GLN A 18 -1.02 4.08 6.74
CA GLN A 18 -2.38 3.86 7.17
C GLN A 18 -2.38 2.76 8.22
N THR A 19 -3.16 2.97 9.28
CA THR A 19 -3.39 1.98 10.32
C THR A 19 -4.85 1.56 10.31
N PHE A 20 -5.11 0.27 10.49
CA PHE A 20 -6.48 -0.22 10.57
C PHE A 20 -6.61 -1.40 11.53
N LEU A 21 -7.83 -1.61 11.99
CA LEU A 21 -8.25 -2.76 12.79
C LEU A 21 -9.03 -3.71 11.88
N GLY A 22 -8.79 -5.00 12.00
CA GLY A 22 -9.57 -6.01 11.27
C GLY A 22 -8.71 -6.98 10.47
N ILE A 23 -9.21 -7.38 9.30
CA ILE A 23 -8.58 -8.37 8.43
C ILE A 23 -7.84 -7.63 7.31
N TYR A 24 -6.62 -8.08 7.01
CA TYR A 24 -5.87 -7.59 5.86
C TYR A 24 -6.45 -8.19 4.58
N THR A 25 -6.92 -7.33 3.66
CA THR A 25 -7.51 -7.74 2.37
C THR A 25 -6.85 -6.98 1.22
N GLY A 26 -7.03 -7.48 0.00
CA GLY A 26 -6.55 -6.81 -1.22
C GLY A 26 -7.12 -5.40 -1.40
N ASP A 27 -8.40 -5.21 -1.05
CA ASP A 27 -9.07 -3.90 -1.18
C ASP A 27 -8.37 -2.83 -0.34
N ILE A 28 -7.92 -3.18 0.87
CA ILE A 28 -7.21 -2.24 1.75
C ILE A 28 -5.86 -1.84 1.14
N VAL A 29 -5.18 -2.76 0.45
CA VAL A 29 -3.92 -2.46 -0.25
C VAL A 29 -4.18 -1.57 -1.45
N GLU A 30 -5.21 -1.87 -2.25
CA GLU A 30 -5.59 -1.07 -3.42
C GLU A 30 -5.96 0.37 -3.01
N ASP A 31 -6.81 0.52 -1.99
CA ASP A 31 -7.21 1.82 -1.44
C ASP A 31 -6.00 2.60 -0.94
N PHE A 32 -5.07 1.95 -0.23
CA PHE A 32 -3.83 2.58 0.22
C PHE A 32 -2.98 3.11 -0.94
N LEU A 33 -2.85 2.35 -2.02
CA LEU A 33 -2.09 2.77 -3.20
C LEU A 33 -2.77 3.96 -3.90
N LEU A 34 -4.10 3.91 -4.08
CA LEU A 34 -4.85 4.92 -4.81
C LEU A 34 -5.01 6.22 -4.04
N GLU A 35 -5.34 6.14 -2.74
CA GLU A 35 -5.69 7.29 -1.92
C GLU A 35 -4.48 7.91 -1.22
N HIS A 36 -3.48 7.11 -0.86
CA HIS A 36 -2.33 7.59 -0.08
C HIS A 36 -1.04 7.67 -0.90
N LEU A 37 -0.74 6.69 -1.75
CA LEU A 37 0.55 6.64 -2.45
C LEU A 37 0.58 7.45 -3.76
N LEU A 38 -0.39 7.25 -4.65
CA LEU A 38 -0.45 7.90 -5.97
C LEU A 38 -0.56 9.43 -5.92
N PRO A 39 -1.29 10.06 -4.98
CA PRO A 39 -1.34 11.52 -4.93
C PRO A 39 0.03 12.13 -4.60
N ILE A 40 0.83 11.44 -3.80
CA ILE A 40 2.18 11.89 -3.40
C ILE A 40 3.15 11.75 -4.59
N TYR A 41 2.98 10.74 -5.43
CA TYR A 41 3.75 10.60 -6.67
C TYR A 41 3.67 11.87 -7.53
N ASN A 42 2.46 12.39 -7.75
CA ASN A 42 2.24 13.59 -8.57
C ASN A 42 2.89 14.86 -7.99
N LEU A 43 3.15 14.91 -6.69
CA LEU A 43 3.69 16.09 -6.01
C LEU A 43 5.21 16.05 -5.82
N PHE A 44 5.81 14.87 -5.63
CA PHE A 44 7.17 14.78 -5.09
C PHE A 44 8.13 13.85 -5.84
N LEU A 45 7.65 12.99 -6.73
CA LEU A 45 8.46 11.93 -7.31
C LEU A 45 8.70 12.12 -8.81
N SER A 46 9.89 11.69 -9.24
CA SER A 46 10.38 11.66 -10.63
C SER A 46 9.36 11.02 -11.58
N PRO A 47 9.37 11.28 -12.91
CA PRO A 47 8.41 10.75 -13.90
C PRO A 47 8.27 9.22 -13.98
N ARG A 48 8.99 8.45 -13.17
CA ARG A 48 8.85 6.99 -13.06
C ARG A 48 8.87 6.59 -11.59
N LEU A 49 7.79 5.99 -11.11
CA LEU A 49 7.69 5.36 -9.80
C LEU A 49 7.82 3.84 -9.93
N VAL A 50 8.67 3.27 -9.09
CA VAL A 50 8.70 1.82 -8.86
C VAL A 50 8.18 1.59 -7.46
N VAL A 51 7.08 0.87 -7.34
CA VAL A 51 6.53 0.41 -6.06
C VAL A 51 7.02 -1.01 -5.83
N ILE A 52 7.62 -1.26 -4.67
CA ILE A 52 8.04 -2.58 -4.24
C ILE A 52 7.06 -3.05 -3.18
N LEU A 53 6.39 -4.17 -3.43
CA LEU A 53 5.43 -4.79 -2.53
C LEU A 53 5.91 -6.21 -2.19
N ASP A 54 5.56 -6.71 -1.01
CA ASP A 54 5.75 -8.12 -0.70
C ASP A 54 4.75 -8.99 -1.48
N ASN A 55 5.09 -10.27 -1.61
CA ASN A 55 4.25 -11.22 -2.35
C ASN A 55 2.89 -11.44 -1.69
N ALA A 56 2.79 -11.33 -0.36
CA ALA A 56 1.53 -11.53 0.34
C ALA A 56 0.52 -10.44 -0.05
N SER A 57 0.94 -9.19 -0.12
CA SER A 57 0.13 -8.05 -0.54
C SER A 57 -0.38 -8.21 -1.97
N ILE A 58 0.48 -8.73 -2.86
CA ILE A 58 0.10 -9.07 -4.23
C ILE A 58 -0.93 -10.21 -4.22
N GLU A 59 -0.68 -11.29 -3.48
CA GLU A 59 -1.58 -12.43 -3.37
C GLU A 59 -2.96 -12.01 -2.88
N TYR A 60 -3.05 -11.21 -1.81
CA TYR A 60 -4.33 -10.69 -1.31
C TYR A 60 -5.09 -9.81 -2.31
N THR A 61 -4.38 -9.12 -3.20
CA THR A 61 -4.98 -8.26 -4.22
C THR A 61 -5.49 -9.05 -5.43
N TYR A 62 -4.79 -10.11 -5.82
CA TYR A 62 -5.16 -10.92 -7.00
C TYR A 62 -6.07 -12.11 -6.69
N ASN A 63 -6.00 -12.68 -5.48
CA ASN A 63 -6.87 -13.77 -5.04
C ASN A 63 -8.21 -13.25 -4.49
N ARG A 64 -8.83 -12.28 -5.16
CA ARG A 64 -10.17 -11.78 -4.82
C ARG A 64 -11.25 -12.88 -4.82
N ASP A 65 -11.02 -13.97 -5.55
CA ASP A 65 -12.03 -15.02 -5.81
C ASP A 65 -11.74 -16.38 -5.13
N SER A 66 -10.70 -16.51 -4.29
CA SER A 66 -10.27 -17.82 -3.76
C SER A 66 -10.36 -17.99 -2.24
N ILE A 67 -11.13 -17.14 -1.55
CA ILE A 67 -11.52 -17.34 -0.14
C ILE A 67 -13.01 -17.14 0.02
#